data_AF-A0A1F7B0U2-F1
#
_entry.id   AF-A0A1F7B0U2-F1
#
_cell.length_a   1.000
_cell.length_b   1.000
_cell.length_c   1.000
_cell.angle_alpha   90.00
_cell.angle_beta   90.00
_cell.angle_gamma   90.00
#
_symmetry.space_group_name_H-M   'P 1'
#
loop_
_entity.id
_entity.type
_entity.pdbx_description
1 polymer ?
#
loop_
_entity_poly.entity_id
_entity_poly.type
_entity_poly.pdbx_seq_one_letter_code
_entity_poly.pdbx_strand_id
1 'polypeptide(L)'
;MINAETILTKFSAFLNLNNLEWLLIIILALIPVLLWVPIIYYKKDKNYKIVSLVFLLGTLTVLPIIGLQYLWFYFPELDVYAQINANVTNVHIGFLLTFIFVGMFEEIAKDSVVHYVDHSRIAINTINDAILYAVIAALGFSFTENIVYLHSILKTGNIVDIVSVFSFRSIVTMCAHMTFSGIMGYFYGMAKFADPFFNQASWQGKKFIFVDLMDRLIKFKKINSYRISTMIKGLLIAMGLHAAFNFLLQFQMLWPAVFLVLGGYLYIHHVMRRKAAHVLLGIKNQRPSLMAKKDEDVVIELLGMWMNEGKYKEVKEICERLLKRDPDNSVIRLFYAKAQDQGKLNKAILAIKDLFTEGDLSERKSIFEKKA
;
A
#
# COMPACT_ATOMS: atom_id res chain seq x y z
N MET A 1 -23.97 -18.50 29.19
CA MET A 1 -22.69 -19.17 28.84
C MET A 1 -22.99 -20.16 27.73
N ILE A 2 -22.52 -19.91 26.51
CA ILE A 2 -22.58 -20.93 25.46
C ILE A 2 -21.47 -21.94 25.80
N ASN A 3 -21.80 -23.23 25.92
CA ASN A 3 -20.92 -24.26 26.47
C ASN A 3 -19.82 -24.65 25.46
N ALA A 4 -18.66 -25.12 25.93
CA ALA A 4 -17.52 -25.56 25.10
C ALA A 4 -17.91 -26.62 24.06
N GLU A 5 -18.95 -27.43 24.35
CA GLU A 5 -19.58 -28.35 23.42
C GLU A 5 -20.06 -27.66 22.14
N THR A 6 -20.59 -26.44 22.22
CA THR A 6 -21.09 -25.70 21.05
C THR A 6 -19.95 -25.33 20.09
N ILE A 7 -18.75 -25.04 20.61
CA ILE A 7 -17.57 -24.79 19.78
C ILE A 7 -17.09 -26.08 19.14
N LEU A 8 -16.95 -27.15 19.93
CA LEU A 8 -16.57 -28.45 19.41
C LEU A 8 -17.55 -28.91 18.33
N THR A 9 -18.83 -28.58 18.47
CA THR A 9 -19.88 -28.87 17.47
C THR A 9 -19.77 -28.00 16.22
N LYS A 10 -19.50 -26.69 16.34
CA LYS A 10 -19.29 -25.82 15.17
C LYS A 10 -17.98 -26.13 14.44
N PHE A 11 -16.91 -26.42 15.19
CA PHE A 11 -15.60 -26.79 14.67
C PHE A 11 -15.64 -28.18 14.04
N SER A 12 -16.28 -29.15 14.68
CA SER A 12 -16.52 -30.47 14.08
C SER A 12 -17.41 -30.36 12.84
N ALA A 13 -18.44 -29.51 12.86
CA ALA A 13 -19.25 -29.22 11.68
C ALA A 13 -18.45 -28.54 10.56
N PHE A 14 -17.49 -27.67 10.86
CA PHE A 14 -16.56 -27.11 9.88
C PHE A 14 -15.64 -28.20 9.31
N LEU A 15 -15.15 -29.12 10.13
CA LEU A 15 -14.33 -30.24 9.66
C LEU A 15 -15.14 -31.37 8.98
N ASN A 16 -16.48 -31.33 9.06
CA ASN A 16 -17.39 -32.32 8.51
C ASN A 16 -17.56 -32.18 6.99
N LEU A 17 -16.45 -32.29 6.26
CA LEU A 17 -16.39 -32.54 4.83
C LEU A 17 -15.60 -33.83 4.59
N ASN A 18 -15.92 -34.52 3.49
CA ASN A 18 -15.13 -35.69 3.11
C ASN A 18 -13.75 -35.27 2.55
N ASN A 19 -12.81 -36.21 2.49
CA ASN A 19 -11.45 -35.95 2.03
C ASN A 19 -11.39 -35.38 0.59
N LEU A 20 -12.36 -35.74 -0.26
CA LEU A 20 -12.42 -35.30 -1.65
C LEU A 20 -12.86 -33.82 -1.76
N GLU A 21 -13.82 -33.40 -0.94
CA GLU A 21 -14.28 -32.02 -0.84
C GLU A 21 -13.17 -31.10 -0.33
N TRP A 22 -12.43 -31.52 0.70
CA TRP A 22 -11.25 -30.79 1.17
C TRP A 22 -10.18 -30.66 0.08
N LEU A 23 -9.89 -31.75 -0.63
CA LEU A 23 -8.95 -31.73 -1.74
C LEU A 23 -9.40 -30.75 -2.85
N LEU A 24 -10.69 -30.77 -3.21
CA LEU A 24 -11.25 -29.86 -4.20
C LEU A 24 -11.11 -28.39 -3.77
N ILE A 25 -11.46 -28.05 -2.52
CA ILE A 25 -11.34 -26.68 -1.99
C ILE A 25 -9.89 -26.20 -2.05
N ILE A 26 -8.94 -27.04 -1.64
CA ILE A 26 -7.52 -26.70 -1.64
C ILE A 26 -7.02 -26.48 -3.07
N ILE A 27 -7.39 -27.36 -4.01
CA ILE A 27 -7.02 -27.22 -5.43
C ILE A 27 -7.59 -25.91 -5.99
N LEU A 28 -8.88 -25.65 -5.78
CA LEU A 28 -9.52 -24.42 -6.26
C LEU A 28 -8.86 -23.18 -5.67
N ALA A 29 -8.59 -23.15 -4.36
CA ALA A 29 -7.91 -22.03 -3.73
C ALA A 29 -6.47 -21.83 -4.24
N LEU A 30 -5.78 -22.90 -4.65
CA LEU A 30 -4.40 -22.86 -5.13
C LEU A 30 -4.27 -22.36 -6.58
N ILE A 31 -5.25 -22.63 -7.45
CA ILE A 31 -5.25 -22.20 -8.85
C ILE A 31 -4.92 -20.69 -9.01
N PRO A 32 -5.63 -19.75 -8.37
CA PRO A 32 -5.35 -18.33 -8.55
C PRO A 32 -3.99 -17.93 -7.97
N VAL A 33 -3.50 -18.58 -6.91
CA VAL A 33 -2.15 -18.32 -6.38
C VAL A 33 -1.10 -18.65 -7.44
N LEU A 34 -1.23 -19.80 -8.11
CA LEU A 34 -0.32 -20.22 -9.16
C LEU A 34 -0.36 -19.30 -10.39
N LEU A 35 -1.49 -18.64 -10.65
CA LEU A 35 -1.62 -17.64 -11.72
C LEU A 35 -1.01 -16.30 -11.33
N TRP A 36 -1.24 -15.84 -10.10
CA TRP A 36 -0.80 -14.53 -9.63
C TRP A 36 0.70 -14.46 -9.30
N VAL A 37 1.28 -15.51 -8.71
CA VAL A 37 2.71 -15.50 -8.33
C VAL A 37 3.64 -15.18 -9.51
N PRO A 38 3.52 -15.83 -10.69
CA PRO A 38 4.37 -15.51 -11.85
C PRO A 38 4.21 -14.07 -12.34
N ILE A 39 2.99 -13.51 -12.30
CA ILE A 39 2.71 -12.13 -12.73
C ILE A 39 3.39 -11.13 -11.80
N ILE A 40 3.28 -11.35 -10.49
CA ILE A 40 3.89 -10.48 -9.46
C ILE A 40 5.41 -10.59 -9.46
N TYR A 41 5.91 -11.82 -9.64
CA TYR A 41 7.32 -12.16 -9.58
C TYR A 41 8.07 -11.84 -10.88
N TYR A 42 7.37 -11.43 -11.95
CA TYR A 42 7.98 -11.16 -13.25
C TYR A 42 9.17 -10.18 -13.15
N LYS A 43 10.36 -10.65 -13.58
CA LYS A 43 11.64 -9.92 -13.56
C LYS A 43 12.16 -9.54 -12.16
N LYS A 44 11.84 -10.31 -11.13
CA LYS A 44 12.40 -10.12 -9.77
C LYS A 44 13.52 -11.13 -9.49
N ASP A 45 14.68 -10.63 -9.07
CA ASP A 45 15.87 -11.45 -8.72
C ASP A 45 15.87 -11.94 -7.26
N LYS A 46 14.70 -12.36 -6.74
CA LYS A 46 14.62 -12.87 -5.36
C LYS A 46 14.74 -14.39 -5.32
N ASN A 47 14.96 -14.96 -4.14
CA ASN A 47 14.96 -16.42 -4.03
C ASN A 47 13.51 -16.90 -3.89
N TYR A 48 13.09 -17.86 -4.73
CA TYR A 48 11.73 -18.43 -4.67
C TYR A 48 11.39 -18.99 -3.30
N LYS A 49 12.39 -19.52 -2.56
CA LYS A 49 12.21 -20.01 -1.17
C LYS A 49 11.75 -18.89 -0.22
N ILE A 50 12.26 -17.67 -0.40
CA ILE A 50 11.85 -16.52 0.40
C ILE A 50 10.42 -16.13 0.05
N VAL A 51 10.08 -16.10 -1.23
CA VAL A 51 8.70 -15.80 -1.68
C VAL A 51 7.72 -16.82 -1.12
N SER A 52 8.03 -18.11 -1.20
CA SER A 52 7.21 -19.17 -0.59
C SER A 52 7.09 -19.03 0.92
N LEU A 53 8.17 -18.70 1.63
CA LEU A 53 8.13 -18.47 3.07
C LEU A 53 7.21 -17.29 3.41
N VAL A 54 7.32 -16.16 2.71
CA VAL A 54 6.46 -14.98 2.95
C VAL A 54 5.01 -15.30 2.65
N PHE A 55 4.73 -16.09 1.60
CA PHE A 55 3.38 -16.57 1.30
C PHE A 55 2.83 -17.40 2.47
N LEU A 56 3.61 -18.37 2.98
CA LEU A 56 3.22 -19.21 4.13
C LEU A 56 3.03 -18.39 5.41
N LEU A 57 3.89 -17.39 5.67
CA LEU A 57 3.66 -16.49 6.79
C LEU A 57 2.36 -15.70 6.61
N GLY A 58 2.06 -15.29 5.38
CA GLY A 58 0.78 -14.67 4.99
C GLY A 58 -0.43 -15.56 5.31
N THR A 59 -0.38 -16.85 4.96
CA THR A 59 -1.50 -17.78 5.27
C THR A 59 -1.76 -17.88 6.77
N LEU A 60 -0.71 -17.81 7.59
CA LEU A 60 -0.79 -17.87 9.05
C LEU A 60 -1.35 -16.59 9.69
N THR A 61 -1.39 -15.46 8.97
CA THR A 61 -1.96 -14.20 9.50
C THR A 61 -3.47 -14.23 9.71
N VAL A 62 -4.16 -15.27 9.22
CA VAL A 62 -5.57 -15.55 9.55
C VAL A 62 -5.71 -16.12 10.97
N LEU A 63 -4.70 -16.80 11.50
CA LEU A 63 -4.78 -17.44 12.82
C LEU A 63 -5.05 -16.46 13.97
N PRO A 64 -4.40 -15.29 14.06
CA PRO A 64 -4.75 -14.28 15.06
C PRO A 64 -6.22 -13.83 15.00
N ILE A 65 -6.82 -13.76 13.81
CA ILE A 65 -8.22 -13.35 13.62
C ILE A 65 -9.16 -14.46 14.12
N ILE A 66 -8.87 -15.71 13.78
CA ILE A 66 -9.61 -16.86 14.33
C ILE A 66 -9.45 -16.91 15.86
N GLY A 67 -8.25 -16.65 16.37
CA GLY A 67 -7.98 -16.57 17.80
C GLY A 67 -8.79 -15.47 18.49
N LEU A 68 -8.96 -14.31 17.85
CA LEU A 68 -9.81 -13.22 18.36
C LEU A 68 -11.29 -13.64 18.42
N GLN A 69 -11.79 -14.33 17.39
CA GLN A 69 -13.16 -14.89 17.42
C GLN A 69 -13.33 -15.92 18.54
N TYR A 70 -12.31 -16.74 18.79
CA TYR A 70 -12.31 -17.69 19.91
C TYR A 70 -12.32 -16.95 21.25
N LEU A 71 -11.54 -15.87 21.40
CA LEU A 71 -11.54 -15.04 22.61
C LEU A 71 -12.93 -14.46 22.91
N TRP A 72 -13.61 -13.93 21.89
CA TRP A 72 -14.98 -13.40 22.01
C TRP A 72 -15.99 -14.44 22.45
N PHE A 73 -15.77 -15.71 22.14
CA PHE A 73 -16.63 -16.76 22.64
C PHE A 73 -16.54 -16.92 24.17
N TYR A 74 -15.32 -16.90 24.74
CA TYR A 74 -15.11 -17.04 26.18
C TYR A 74 -15.42 -15.75 26.95
N PHE A 75 -15.25 -14.61 26.30
CA PHE A 75 -15.50 -13.28 26.84
C PHE A 75 -16.43 -12.50 25.90
N PRO A 76 -17.74 -12.84 25.83
CA PRO A 76 -18.71 -12.21 24.93
C PRO A 76 -18.83 -10.70 25.12
N GLU A 77 -18.53 -10.20 26.32
CA GLU A 77 -18.47 -8.76 26.61
C GLU A 77 -17.43 -8.02 25.76
N LEU A 78 -16.38 -8.71 25.30
CA LEU A 78 -15.33 -8.18 24.42
C LEU A 78 -15.68 -8.31 22.92
N ASP A 79 -16.78 -8.96 22.57
CA ASP A 79 -17.21 -9.15 21.18
C ASP A 79 -17.64 -7.82 20.57
N VAL A 80 -16.70 -7.17 19.88
CA VAL A 80 -16.92 -5.87 19.24
C VAL A 80 -18.06 -5.93 18.22
N TYR A 81 -18.25 -7.07 17.53
CA TYR A 81 -19.34 -7.22 16.58
C TYR A 81 -20.70 -7.28 17.30
N ALA A 82 -20.80 -8.06 18.37
CA ALA A 82 -22.02 -8.11 19.19
C ALA A 82 -22.34 -6.73 19.80
N GLN A 83 -21.31 -6.02 20.30
CA GLN A 83 -21.48 -4.68 20.86
C GLN A 83 -21.94 -3.65 19.83
N ILE A 84 -21.40 -3.68 18.60
CA ILE A 84 -21.87 -2.81 17.51
C ILE A 84 -23.33 -3.11 17.19
N ASN A 85 -23.69 -4.38 17.01
CA ASN A 85 -25.06 -4.76 16.66
C ASN A 85 -26.08 -4.43 17.75
N ALA A 86 -25.69 -4.51 19.03
CA ALA A 86 -26.56 -4.19 20.15
C ALA A 86 -26.79 -2.67 20.31
N ASN A 87 -25.79 -1.85 20.02
CA ASN A 87 -25.81 -0.41 20.33
C ASN A 87 -26.08 0.48 19.10
N VAL A 88 -25.91 -0.03 17.87
CA VAL A 88 -26.08 0.75 16.64
C VAL A 88 -27.33 0.28 15.90
N THR A 89 -28.37 1.11 15.95
CA THR A 89 -29.68 0.79 15.33
C THR A 89 -29.68 0.92 13.81
N ASN A 90 -28.81 1.79 13.25
CA ASN A 90 -28.67 1.93 11.81
C ASN A 90 -27.76 0.83 11.25
N VAL A 91 -28.36 -0.09 10.49
CA VAL A 91 -27.67 -1.26 9.93
C VAL A 91 -26.46 -0.88 9.05
N HIS A 92 -26.54 0.21 8.28
CA HIS A 92 -25.44 0.65 7.43
C HIS A 92 -24.27 1.15 8.26
N ILE A 93 -24.54 1.89 9.34
CA ILE A 93 -23.51 2.38 10.26
C ILE A 93 -22.90 1.20 11.02
N GLY A 94 -23.72 0.22 11.43
CA GLY A 94 -23.25 -1.01 12.08
C GLY A 94 -22.24 -1.75 11.20
N PHE A 95 -22.62 -2.05 9.94
CA PHE A 95 -21.72 -2.70 8.99
C PHE A 95 -20.44 -1.89 8.73
N LEU A 96 -20.55 -0.57 8.57
CA LEU A 96 -19.38 0.28 8.37
C LEU A 96 -18.39 0.16 9.54
N LEU A 97 -18.87 0.24 10.79
CA LEU A 97 -18.02 0.11 11.97
C LEU A 97 -17.40 -1.28 12.07
N THR A 98 -18.17 -2.34 11.78
CA THR A 98 -17.64 -3.71 11.73
C THR A 98 -16.52 -3.84 10.70
N PHE A 99 -16.71 -3.35 9.47
CA PHE A 99 -15.69 -3.49 8.43
C PHE A 99 -14.47 -2.62 8.66
N ILE A 100 -14.61 -1.46 9.31
CA ILE A 100 -13.47 -0.69 9.79
C ILE A 100 -12.66 -1.52 10.79
N PHE A 101 -13.32 -2.13 11.77
CA PHE A 101 -12.65 -2.95 12.78
C PHE A 101 -11.99 -4.19 12.16
N VAL A 102 -12.73 -4.98 11.38
CA VAL A 102 -12.19 -6.20 10.74
C VAL A 102 -11.07 -5.87 9.78
N GLY A 103 -11.28 -4.90 8.86
CA GLY A 103 -10.26 -4.46 7.91
C GLY A 103 -9.00 -3.91 8.60
N MET A 104 -9.15 -3.26 9.75
CA MET A 104 -8.02 -2.83 10.60
C MET A 104 -7.18 -4.02 11.04
N PHE A 105 -7.80 -5.01 11.68
CA PHE A 105 -7.09 -6.16 12.21
C PHE A 105 -6.44 -6.99 11.10
N GLU A 106 -7.10 -7.14 9.96
CA GLU A 106 -6.58 -7.88 8.81
C GLU A 106 -5.37 -7.20 8.18
N GLU A 107 -5.40 -5.88 7.96
CA GLU A 107 -4.23 -5.17 7.42
C GLU A 107 -3.06 -5.18 8.41
N ILE A 108 -3.31 -5.01 9.71
CA ILE A 108 -2.25 -5.09 10.73
C ILE A 108 -1.64 -6.49 10.78
N ALA A 109 -2.46 -7.54 10.75
CA ALA A 109 -1.99 -8.92 10.77
C ALA A 109 -1.09 -9.22 9.54
N LYS A 110 -1.52 -8.83 8.34
CA LYS A 110 -0.74 -8.96 7.11
C LYS A 110 0.57 -8.16 7.16
N ASP A 111 0.51 -6.91 7.62
CA ASP A 111 1.69 -6.05 7.72
C ASP A 111 2.73 -6.55 8.74
N SER A 112 2.30 -7.28 9.77
CA SER A 112 3.23 -7.92 10.71
C SER A 112 4.23 -8.88 10.03
N VAL A 113 3.85 -9.49 8.89
CA VAL A 113 4.75 -10.32 8.09
C VAL A 113 5.87 -9.49 7.49
N VAL A 114 5.56 -8.29 7.00
CA VAL A 114 6.55 -7.35 6.44
C VAL A 114 7.53 -6.93 7.51
N HIS A 115 7.02 -6.57 8.70
CA HIS A 115 7.85 -6.27 9.87
C HIS A 115 8.75 -7.45 10.27
N TYR A 116 8.20 -8.68 10.31
CA TYR A 116 8.97 -9.88 10.64
C TYR A 116 10.08 -10.13 9.62
N VAL A 117 9.75 -10.08 8.32
CA VAL A 117 10.73 -10.26 7.23
C VAL A 117 11.84 -9.23 7.35
N ASP A 118 11.51 -8.00 7.71
CA ASP A 118 12.49 -6.93 7.84
C ASP A 118 13.49 -7.13 8.97
N HIS A 119 13.03 -7.63 10.12
CA HIS A 119 13.86 -7.92 11.28
C HIS A 119 14.54 -9.30 11.22
N SER A 120 14.25 -10.09 10.20
CA SER A 120 14.88 -11.39 9.95
C SER A 120 16.18 -11.26 9.15
N ARG A 121 16.85 -12.40 8.91
CA ARG A 121 18.04 -12.46 8.02
C ARG A 121 17.74 -12.16 6.55
N ILE A 122 16.46 -12.09 6.15
CA ILE A 122 16.06 -11.76 4.78
C ILE A 122 16.32 -10.27 4.51
N ALA A 123 15.87 -9.42 5.44
CA ALA A 123 15.94 -7.96 5.41
C ALA A 123 15.34 -7.30 4.15
N ILE A 124 14.56 -6.24 4.34
CA ILE A 124 14.04 -5.44 3.23
C ILE A 124 15.15 -4.50 2.76
N ASN A 125 15.63 -4.70 1.54
CA ASN A 125 16.76 -3.94 1.02
C ASN A 125 16.34 -2.79 0.10
N THR A 126 15.10 -2.81 -0.41
CA THR A 126 14.56 -1.77 -1.28
C THR A 126 13.07 -1.57 -1.00
N ILE A 127 12.49 -0.45 -1.45
CA ILE A 127 11.01 -0.26 -1.37
C ILE A 127 10.29 -1.30 -2.23
N ASN A 128 10.88 -1.72 -3.36
CA ASN A 128 10.34 -2.80 -4.18
C ASN A 128 10.25 -4.13 -3.43
N ASP A 129 11.20 -4.41 -2.52
CA ASP A 129 11.16 -5.59 -1.66
C ASP A 129 9.99 -5.50 -0.68
N ALA A 130 9.78 -4.33 -0.07
CA ALA A 130 8.66 -4.11 0.86
C ALA A 130 7.30 -4.33 0.19
N ILE A 131 7.10 -3.75 -1.00
CA ILE A 131 5.88 -3.96 -1.80
C ILE A 131 5.72 -5.43 -2.16
N LEU A 132 6.79 -6.07 -2.66
CA LEU A 132 6.74 -7.48 -3.06
C LEU A 132 6.34 -8.38 -1.89
N TYR A 133 6.98 -8.24 -0.73
CA TYR A 133 6.67 -9.07 0.43
C TYR A 133 5.29 -8.79 0.99
N ALA A 134 4.83 -7.54 0.99
CA ALA A 134 3.47 -7.20 1.41
C ALA A 134 2.40 -7.82 0.48
N VAL A 135 2.62 -7.75 -0.84
CA VAL A 135 1.73 -8.36 -1.85
C VAL A 135 1.70 -9.89 -1.69
N ILE A 136 2.85 -10.53 -1.48
CA ILE A 136 2.93 -11.98 -1.31
C ILE A 136 2.31 -12.44 0.01
N ALA A 137 2.49 -11.68 1.10
CA ALA A 137 1.82 -11.96 2.37
C ALA A 137 0.28 -11.84 2.24
N ALA A 138 -0.19 -10.81 1.54
CA ALA A 138 -1.62 -10.64 1.25
C ALA A 138 -2.19 -11.74 0.35
N LEU A 139 -1.40 -12.23 -0.61
CA LEU A 139 -1.77 -13.38 -1.43
C LEU A 139 -1.96 -14.63 -0.55
N GLY A 140 -1.06 -14.87 0.41
CA GLY A 140 -1.20 -15.94 1.41
C GLY A 140 -2.44 -15.80 2.28
N PHE A 141 -2.71 -14.60 2.80
CA PHE A 141 -3.93 -14.32 3.56
C PHE A 141 -5.19 -14.63 2.73
N SER A 142 -5.25 -14.12 1.50
CA SER A 142 -6.40 -14.30 0.61
C SER A 142 -6.60 -15.76 0.18
N PHE A 143 -5.53 -16.55 0.11
CA PHE A 143 -5.59 -18.00 -0.11
C PHE A 143 -6.34 -18.69 1.04
N THR A 144 -5.97 -18.40 2.29
CA THR A 144 -6.65 -18.97 3.46
C THR A 144 -8.12 -18.52 3.52
N GLU A 145 -8.42 -17.25 3.24
CA GLU A 145 -9.82 -16.81 3.17
C GLU A 145 -10.61 -17.54 2.08
N ASN A 146 -10.02 -17.72 0.89
CA ASN A 146 -10.69 -18.41 -0.20
C ASN A 146 -11.04 -19.86 0.18
N ILE A 147 -10.20 -20.54 0.97
CA ILE A 147 -10.54 -21.86 1.54
C ILE A 147 -11.80 -21.76 2.41
N VAL A 148 -11.87 -20.78 3.31
CA VAL A 148 -13.03 -20.59 4.22
C VAL A 148 -14.31 -20.29 3.43
N TYR A 149 -14.24 -19.41 2.43
CA TYR A 149 -15.39 -19.04 1.61
C TYR A 149 -15.86 -20.21 0.72
N LEU A 150 -14.94 -20.90 0.05
CA LEU A 150 -15.27 -22.06 -0.79
C LEU A 150 -15.86 -23.19 0.06
N HIS A 151 -15.31 -23.44 1.26
CA HIS A 151 -15.89 -24.36 2.23
C HIS A 151 -17.34 -23.99 2.57
N SER A 152 -17.63 -22.71 2.83
CA SER A 152 -18.98 -22.25 3.18
C SER A 152 -19.99 -22.47 2.05
N ILE A 153 -19.58 -22.29 0.80
CA ILE A 153 -20.48 -22.39 -0.36
C ILE A 153 -20.59 -23.83 -0.86
N LEU A 154 -19.56 -24.65 -0.72
CA LEU A 154 -19.65 -26.07 -1.09
C LEU A 154 -20.78 -26.77 -0.33
N LYS A 155 -21.05 -26.35 0.92
CA LYS A 155 -22.17 -26.83 1.74
C LYS A 155 -23.56 -26.46 1.20
N THR A 156 -23.69 -25.44 0.36
CA THR A 156 -24.98 -25.11 -0.28
C THR A 156 -25.30 -26.03 -1.45
N GLY A 157 -24.29 -26.73 -1.99
CA GLY A 157 -24.45 -27.70 -3.09
C GLY A 157 -24.72 -27.09 -4.47
N ASN A 158 -24.77 -25.76 -4.59
CA ASN A 158 -25.06 -25.08 -5.85
C ASN A 158 -23.78 -24.78 -6.64
N ILE A 159 -23.60 -25.46 -7.78
CA ILE A 159 -22.42 -25.30 -8.63
C ILE A 159 -22.28 -23.89 -9.23
N VAL A 160 -23.39 -23.19 -9.48
CA VAL A 160 -23.38 -21.82 -10.00
C VAL A 160 -22.80 -20.85 -8.97
N ASP A 161 -23.14 -21.04 -7.69
CA ASP A 161 -22.61 -20.23 -6.58
C ASP A 161 -21.12 -20.50 -6.37
N ILE A 162 -20.70 -21.77 -6.49
CA ILE A 162 -19.28 -22.14 -6.41
C ILE A 162 -18.49 -21.44 -7.52
N VAL A 163 -18.93 -21.53 -8.78
CA VAL A 163 -18.21 -20.95 -9.92
C VAL A 163 -18.15 -19.42 -9.83
N SER A 164 -19.28 -18.77 -9.49
CA SER A 164 -19.35 -17.32 -9.39
C SER A 164 -18.46 -16.78 -8.27
N VAL A 165 -18.52 -17.38 -7.08
CA VAL A 165 -17.70 -16.96 -5.94
C VAL A 165 -16.23 -17.27 -6.16
N PHE A 166 -15.91 -18.46 -6.67
CA PHE A 166 -14.55 -18.81 -7.04
C PHE A 166 -13.96 -17.77 -8.02
N SER A 167 -14.67 -17.46 -9.11
CA SER A 167 -14.19 -16.55 -10.14
C SER A 167 -14.00 -15.13 -9.61
N PHE A 168 -15.02 -14.61 -8.89
CA PHE A 168 -14.97 -13.26 -8.35
C PHE A 168 -13.86 -13.11 -7.31
N ARG A 169 -13.74 -14.05 -6.37
CA ARG A 169 -12.73 -13.98 -5.33
C ARG A 169 -11.32 -14.16 -5.88
N SER A 170 -11.13 -15.10 -6.81
CA SER A 170 -9.84 -15.39 -7.44
C SER A 170 -9.24 -14.21 -8.21
N ILE A 171 -10.09 -13.35 -8.75
CA ILE A 171 -9.68 -12.18 -9.53
C ILE A 171 -9.78 -10.92 -8.67
N VAL A 172 -11.00 -10.54 -8.27
CA VAL A 172 -11.29 -9.23 -7.68
C VAL A 172 -10.83 -9.18 -6.23
N THR A 173 -11.23 -10.14 -5.38
CA THR A 173 -10.89 -10.12 -3.95
C THR A 173 -9.39 -10.30 -3.73
N MET A 174 -8.74 -11.22 -4.45
CA MET A 174 -7.28 -11.38 -4.37
C MET A 174 -6.54 -10.13 -4.87
N CYS A 175 -7.00 -9.50 -5.97
CA CYS A 175 -6.46 -8.20 -6.39
C CYS A 175 -6.64 -7.12 -5.33
N ALA A 176 -7.79 -7.09 -4.64
CA ALA A 176 -8.07 -6.13 -3.58
C ALA A 176 -7.02 -6.24 -2.47
N HIS A 177 -6.84 -7.44 -1.89
CA HIS A 177 -5.86 -7.65 -0.83
C HIS A 177 -4.43 -7.31 -1.26
N MET A 178 -4.02 -7.75 -2.45
CA MET A 178 -2.69 -7.43 -2.98
C MET A 178 -2.50 -5.92 -3.18
N THR A 179 -3.53 -5.22 -3.65
CA THR A 179 -3.49 -3.77 -3.86
C THR A 179 -3.40 -3.03 -2.53
N PHE A 180 -4.25 -3.36 -1.56
CA PHE A 180 -4.29 -2.67 -0.26
C PHE A 180 -3.00 -2.88 0.51
N SER A 181 -2.56 -4.13 0.65
CA SER A 181 -1.31 -4.43 1.34
C SER A 181 -0.08 -4.00 0.52
N GLY A 182 -0.17 -3.96 -0.81
CA GLY A 182 0.87 -3.37 -1.66
C GLY A 182 1.05 -1.86 -1.42
N ILE A 183 -0.04 -1.12 -1.21
CA ILE A 183 0.00 0.29 -0.80
C ILE A 183 0.67 0.41 0.57
N MET A 184 0.29 -0.41 1.55
CA MET A 184 0.96 -0.43 2.85
C MET A 184 2.45 -0.74 2.70
N GLY A 185 2.82 -1.76 1.93
CA GLY A 185 4.22 -2.12 1.64
C GLY A 185 5.02 -0.99 0.99
N TYR A 186 4.40 -0.19 0.12
CA TYR A 186 5.04 1.02 -0.43
C TYR A 186 5.37 2.02 0.68
N PHE A 187 4.40 2.36 1.53
CA PHE A 187 4.60 3.30 2.63
C PHE A 187 5.54 2.76 3.71
N TYR A 188 5.52 1.45 3.97
CA TYR A 188 6.49 0.78 4.83
C TYR A 188 7.91 0.97 4.30
N GLY A 189 8.15 0.68 3.02
CA GLY A 189 9.45 0.90 2.39
C GLY A 189 9.88 2.37 2.45
N MET A 190 8.97 3.29 2.16
CA MET A 190 9.22 4.73 2.27
C MET A 190 9.62 5.14 3.68
N ALA A 191 8.98 4.58 4.70
CA ALA A 191 9.32 4.83 6.10
C ALA A 191 10.68 4.22 6.46
N LYS A 192 10.98 3.01 6.01
CA LYS A 192 12.27 2.36 6.25
C LYS A 192 13.43 3.19 5.68
N PHE A 193 13.28 3.70 4.47
CA PHE A 193 14.30 4.47 3.76
C PHE A 193 14.07 5.99 3.86
N ALA A 194 13.49 6.47 4.95
CA ALA A 194 13.02 7.84 5.10
C ALA A 194 14.11 8.93 5.19
N ASP A 195 15.35 8.58 5.54
CA ASP A 195 16.39 9.57 5.89
C ASP A 195 16.63 10.63 4.79
N PRO A 196 16.78 10.27 3.49
CA PRO A 196 17.00 11.26 2.45
C PRO A 196 15.80 12.18 2.25
N PHE A 197 14.59 11.69 2.52
CA PHE A 197 13.36 12.48 2.41
C PHE A 197 13.23 13.48 3.53
N PHE A 198 13.45 13.01 4.75
CA PHE A 198 13.35 13.85 5.93
C PHE A 198 14.38 14.96 5.84
N ASN A 199 15.63 14.63 5.48
CA ASN A 199 16.69 15.60 5.28
C ASN A 199 16.29 16.60 4.19
N GLN A 200 15.98 16.14 2.97
CA GLN A 200 15.56 17.03 1.89
C GLN A 200 14.37 17.93 2.28
N ALA A 201 13.33 17.38 2.91
CA ALA A 201 12.14 18.13 3.26
C ALA A 201 12.39 19.14 4.38
N SER A 202 13.21 18.77 5.37
CA SER A 202 13.67 19.67 6.43
C SER A 202 14.42 20.86 5.85
N TRP A 203 15.34 20.62 4.91
CA TRP A 203 16.09 21.69 4.24
C TRP A 203 15.25 22.55 3.30
N GLN A 204 14.14 22.02 2.78
CA GLN A 204 13.11 22.82 2.08
C GLN A 204 12.20 23.61 3.04
N GLY A 205 12.44 23.56 4.36
CA GLY A 205 11.62 24.25 5.35
C GLY A 205 10.22 23.65 5.54
N LYS A 206 9.97 22.42 5.07
CA LYS A 206 8.66 21.78 5.24
C LYS A 206 8.46 21.39 6.69
N LYS A 207 7.42 21.97 7.30
CA LYS A 207 6.98 21.59 8.64
C LYS A 207 6.06 20.38 8.56
N PHE A 208 6.20 19.49 9.54
CA PHE A 208 5.40 18.28 9.64
C PHE A 208 4.63 18.34 10.96
N ILE A 209 3.38 18.81 10.89
CA ILE A 209 2.55 19.11 12.08
C ILE A 209 2.52 17.92 13.06
N PHE A 210 2.27 16.72 12.54
CA PHE A 210 2.22 15.51 13.37
C PHE A 210 3.58 15.10 13.95
N VAL A 211 4.66 15.29 13.20
CA VAL A 211 6.03 15.00 13.65
C VAL A 211 6.44 15.97 14.76
N ASP A 212 6.15 17.26 14.58
CA ASP A 212 6.43 18.30 15.57
C ASP A 212 5.57 18.12 16.84
N LEU A 213 4.34 17.61 16.70
CA LEU A 213 3.50 17.22 17.84
C LEU A 213 4.11 16.03 18.62
N MET A 214 4.54 14.97 17.93
CA MET A 214 5.14 13.80 18.57
C MET A 214 6.47 14.11 19.26
N ASP A 215 7.29 14.97 18.66
CA ASP A 215 8.54 15.46 19.26
C ASP A 215 8.26 16.20 20.58
N ARG A 216 7.23 17.07 20.60
CA ARG A 216 6.84 17.81 21.81
C ARG A 216 6.26 16.91 22.91
N LEU A 217 5.43 15.93 22.55
CA LEU A 217 4.73 15.09 23.54
C LEU A 217 5.62 13.98 24.12
N ILE A 218 6.47 13.35 23.28
CA ILE A 218 7.13 12.09 23.63
C ILE A 218 8.67 12.19 23.49
N LYS A 219 9.22 13.34 23.09
CA LYS A 219 10.68 13.57 22.89
C LYS A 219 11.35 12.55 21.95
N PHE A 220 10.62 12.04 20.96
CA PHE A 220 11.19 11.18 19.92
C PHE A 220 12.08 11.98 18.96
N LYS A 221 13.17 11.38 18.47
CA LYS A 221 13.93 11.96 17.35
C LYS A 221 12.98 12.21 16.17
N LYS A 222 12.98 13.44 15.62
CA LYS A 222 12.09 13.86 14.51
C LYS A 222 12.06 12.88 13.33
N ILE A 223 13.21 12.27 12.99
CA ILE A 223 13.28 11.26 11.95
C ILE A 223 12.38 10.04 12.26
N ASN A 224 12.40 9.54 13.50
CA ASN A 224 11.57 8.40 13.90
C ASN A 224 10.08 8.75 13.85
N SER A 225 9.71 9.95 14.28
CA SER A 225 8.33 10.44 14.17
C SER A 225 7.89 10.56 12.70
N TYR A 226 8.77 10.97 11.79
CA TYR A 226 8.48 10.97 10.35
C TYR A 226 8.31 9.55 9.78
N ARG A 227 9.14 8.58 10.21
CA ARG A 227 9.01 7.17 9.83
C ARG A 227 7.66 6.60 10.29
N ILE A 228 7.29 6.79 11.55
CA ILE A 228 6.02 6.34 12.13
C ILE A 228 4.84 6.99 11.39
N SER A 229 4.88 8.31 11.17
CA SER A 229 3.82 9.02 10.45
C SER A 229 3.62 8.49 9.03
N THR A 230 4.71 8.15 8.34
CA THR A 230 4.67 7.57 6.99
C THR A 230 4.04 6.17 7.00
N MET A 231 4.38 5.32 7.98
CA MET A 231 3.76 4.00 8.16
C MET A 231 2.27 4.12 8.47
N ILE A 232 1.89 4.96 9.44
CA ILE A 232 0.49 5.19 9.82
C ILE A 232 -0.33 5.66 8.62
N LYS A 233 0.22 6.56 7.80
CA LYS A 233 -0.46 7.01 6.58
C LYS A 233 -0.75 5.85 5.63
N GLY A 234 0.22 4.97 5.40
CA GLY A 234 0.03 3.78 4.57
C GLY A 234 -1.03 2.85 5.11
N LEU A 235 -0.96 2.58 6.41
CA LEU A 235 -1.86 1.69 7.11
C LEU A 235 -3.30 2.21 7.06
N LEU A 236 -3.53 3.49 7.35
CA LEU A 236 -4.86 4.11 7.27
C LEU A 236 -5.45 4.06 5.86
N ILE A 237 -4.64 4.26 4.81
CA ILE A 237 -5.12 4.14 3.42
C ILE A 237 -5.52 2.70 3.11
N ALA A 238 -4.68 1.72 3.46
CA ALA A 238 -4.96 0.30 3.22
C ALA A 238 -6.22 -0.15 3.98
N MET A 239 -6.32 0.19 5.27
CA MET A 239 -7.48 -0.11 6.10
C MET A 239 -8.76 0.52 5.57
N GLY A 240 -8.70 1.80 5.16
CA GLY A 240 -9.86 2.50 4.61
C GLY A 240 -10.35 1.88 3.30
N LEU A 241 -9.43 1.52 2.40
CA LEU A 241 -9.77 0.83 1.15
C LEU A 241 -10.34 -0.57 1.41
N HIS A 242 -9.79 -1.31 2.37
CA HIS A 242 -10.28 -2.64 2.73
C HIS A 242 -11.67 -2.57 3.37
N ALA A 243 -11.87 -1.70 4.35
CA ALA A 243 -13.17 -1.50 4.98
C ALA A 243 -14.23 -1.09 3.94
N ALA A 244 -13.88 -0.18 3.02
CA ALA A 244 -14.76 0.21 1.92
C ALA A 244 -15.06 -0.95 0.97
N PHE A 245 -14.07 -1.79 0.63
CA PHE A 245 -14.26 -2.96 -0.20
C PHE A 245 -15.25 -3.95 0.44
N ASN A 246 -15.05 -4.29 1.73
CA ASN A 246 -15.95 -5.20 2.45
C ASN A 246 -17.36 -4.62 2.59
N PHE A 247 -17.47 -3.31 2.85
CA PHE A 247 -18.75 -2.61 2.86
C PHE A 247 -19.48 -2.70 1.52
N LEU A 248 -18.78 -2.45 0.40
CA LEU A 248 -19.39 -2.56 -0.93
C LEU A 248 -19.85 -3.98 -1.25
N LEU A 249 -19.06 -5.00 -0.87
CA LEU A 249 -19.45 -6.40 -1.05
C LEU A 249 -20.68 -6.78 -0.21
N GLN A 250 -20.80 -6.27 1.01
CA GLN A 250 -21.95 -6.51 1.89
C GLN A 250 -23.28 -6.04 1.27
N PHE A 251 -23.25 -4.94 0.52
CA PHE A 251 -24.42 -4.40 -0.19
C PHE A 251 -24.51 -4.88 -1.65
N GLN A 252 -23.77 -5.94 -2.02
CA GLN A 252 -23.76 -6.50 -3.37
C GLN A 252 -23.36 -5.50 -4.47
N MET A 253 -22.64 -4.43 -4.11
CA MET A 253 -22.18 -3.38 -5.02
C MET A 253 -20.88 -3.82 -5.71
N LEU A 254 -20.97 -4.82 -6.58
CA LEU A 254 -19.81 -5.45 -7.23
C LEU A 254 -19.01 -4.49 -8.11
N TRP A 255 -19.68 -3.70 -8.96
CA TRP A 255 -19.00 -2.77 -9.88
C TRP A 255 -18.23 -1.67 -9.13
N PRO A 256 -18.82 -0.97 -8.14
CA PRO A 256 -18.07 -0.08 -7.27
C PRO A 256 -16.86 -0.75 -6.59
N ALA A 257 -17.00 -2.00 -6.14
CA ALA A 257 -15.88 -2.73 -5.52
C ALA A 257 -14.75 -2.96 -6.53
N VAL A 258 -15.06 -3.35 -7.77
CA VAL A 258 -14.07 -3.49 -8.86
C VAL A 258 -13.41 -2.15 -9.16
N PHE A 259 -14.16 -1.05 -9.28
CA PHE A 259 -13.59 0.27 -9.52
C PHE A 259 -12.71 0.76 -8.37
N LEU A 260 -13.05 0.41 -7.13
CA LEU A 260 -12.21 0.71 -5.97
C LEU A 260 -10.87 -0.01 -6.05
N VAL A 261 -10.85 -1.29 -6.41
CA VAL A 261 -9.61 -2.07 -6.61
C VAL A 261 -8.78 -1.48 -7.75
N LEU A 262 -9.40 -1.18 -8.89
CA LEU A 262 -8.72 -0.54 -10.02
C LEU A 262 -8.16 0.84 -9.65
N GLY A 263 -8.91 1.64 -8.89
CA GLY A 263 -8.47 2.94 -8.37
C GLY A 263 -7.25 2.80 -7.45
N GLY A 264 -7.25 1.80 -6.56
CA GLY A 264 -6.11 1.47 -5.71
C GLY A 264 -4.88 1.05 -6.53
N TYR A 265 -5.07 0.22 -7.56
CA TYR A 265 -4.00 -0.20 -8.47
C TYR A 265 -3.42 0.99 -9.26
N LEU A 266 -4.29 1.86 -9.79
CA LEU A 266 -3.86 3.07 -10.48
C LEU A 266 -3.15 4.04 -9.54
N TYR A 267 -3.58 4.14 -8.29
CA TYR A 267 -2.93 4.96 -7.28
C TYR A 267 -1.50 4.48 -7.00
N ILE A 268 -1.29 3.20 -6.71
CA ILE A 268 0.06 2.68 -6.47
C ILE A 268 0.94 2.85 -7.70
N HIS A 269 0.41 2.57 -8.90
CA HIS A 269 1.13 2.77 -10.16
C HIS A 269 1.49 4.24 -10.41
N HIS A 270 0.56 5.16 -10.15
CA HIS A 270 0.79 6.59 -10.26
C HIS A 270 1.92 7.05 -9.34
N VAL A 271 1.87 6.62 -8.08
CA VAL A 271 2.88 6.99 -7.08
C VAL A 271 4.25 6.40 -7.45
N MET A 272 4.29 5.14 -7.93
CA MET A 272 5.52 4.46 -8.36
C MET A 272 6.15 5.07 -9.63
N ARG A 273 5.35 5.64 -10.54
CA ARG A 273 5.85 6.24 -11.79
C ARG A 273 6.58 7.58 -11.62
N ARG A 274 6.53 8.21 -10.44
CA ARG A 274 7.26 9.46 -10.18
C ARG A 274 8.76 9.19 -10.22
N LYS A 275 9.57 10.08 -10.82
CA LYS A 275 11.03 9.85 -10.87
C LYS A 275 11.63 9.84 -9.48
N ALA A 276 11.12 10.68 -8.59
CA ALA A 276 11.48 10.62 -7.18
C ALA A 276 11.22 9.21 -6.64
N ALA A 277 10.02 8.64 -6.83
CA ALA A 277 9.69 7.27 -6.43
C ALA A 277 10.65 6.23 -7.00
N HIS A 278 11.00 6.30 -8.29
CA HIS A 278 11.95 5.37 -8.89
C HIS A 278 13.35 5.39 -8.26
N VAL A 279 13.86 6.57 -7.92
CA VAL A 279 15.12 6.67 -7.17
C VAL A 279 15.02 5.88 -5.88
N LEU A 280 13.86 5.95 -5.21
CA LEU A 280 13.60 5.36 -3.89
C LEU A 280 13.38 3.85 -3.95
N LEU A 281 12.83 3.34 -5.06
CA LEU A 281 12.64 1.92 -5.32
C LEU A 281 13.96 1.13 -5.43
N GLY A 282 15.09 1.79 -5.69
CA GLY A 282 16.40 1.16 -5.91
C GLY A 282 17.46 1.45 -4.84
N ILE A 283 17.15 2.21 -3.78
CA ILE A 283 18.15 2.54 -2.74
C ILE A 283 18.41 1.30 -1.88
N LYS A 284 19.45 0.55 -2.24
CA LYS A 284 20.00 -0.53 -1.43
C LYS A 284 21.12 0.04 -0.56
N ASN A 285 21.02 -0.11 0.77
CA ASN A 285 22.03 0.30 1.77
C ASN A 285 22.70 1.65 1.47
N GLN A 286 22.20 2.73 2.09
CA GLN A 286 22.76 4.07 1.92
C GLN A 286 24.23 4.09 2.35
N ARG A 287 25.13 4.39 1.41
CA ARG A 287 26.52 4.73 1.73
C ARG A 287 26.57 6.18 2.21
N PRO A 288 27.46 6.51 3.18
CA PRO A 288 27.67 7.88 3.59
C PRO A 288 28.20 8.71 2.42
N SER A 289 27.85 10.00 2.41
CA SER A 289 28.35 10.97 1.44
C SER A 289 29.87 11.02 1.42
N LEU A 290 30.45 11.21 0.24
CA LEU A 290 31.87 11.46 0.09
C LEU A 290 32.27 12.90 0.45
N MET A 291 31.28 13.78 0.60
CA MET A 291 31.50 15.18 0.97
C MET A 291 31.74 15.31 2.48
N ALA A 292 32.51 16.32 2.88
CA ALA A 292 32.57 16.70 4.28
C ALA A 292 31.17 17.14 4.74
N LYS A 293 30.74 16.72 5.93
CA LYS A 293 29.37 16.93 6.44
C LYS A 293 28.93 18.40 6.36
N LYS A 294 29.83 19.33 6.70
CA LYS A 294 29.55 20.77 6.64
C LYS A 294 29.26 21.25 5.21
N ASP A 295 30.04 20.78 4.24
CA ASP A 295 29.86 21.17 2.83
C ASP A 295 28.59 20.54 2.26
N GLU A 296 28.28 19.31 2.65
CA GLU A 296 27.03 18.64 2.30
C GLU A 296 25.81 19.41 2.81
N ASP A 297 25.81 19.83 4.07
CA ASP A 297 24.70 20.59 4.67
C ASP A 297 24.46 21.91 3.90
N VAL A 298 25.53 22.67 3.60
CA VAL A 298 25.45 23.93 2.84
C VAL A 298 24.90 23.69 1.43
N VAL A 299 25.38 22.66 0.73
CA VAL A 299 24.91 22.35 -0.62
C VAL A 299 23.45 21.94 -0.62
N ILE A 300 23.02 21.13 0.35
CA ILE A 300 21.62 20.71 0.44
C ILE A 300 20.70 21.88 0.78
N GLU A 301 21.13 22.81 1.64
CA GLU A 301 20.39 24.03 1.96
C GLU A 301 20.17 24.91 0.71
N LEU A 302 21.23 25.16 -0.06
CA LEU A 302 21.15 25.93 -1.32
C LEU A 302 20.21 25.28 -2.34
N LEU A 303 20.30 23.95 -2.50
CA LEU A 303 19.38 23.20 -3.37
C LEU A 303 17.93 23.27 -2.86
N GLY A 304 17.74 23.27 -1.54
CA GLY A 304 16.45 23.48 -0.86
C GLY A 304 15.83 24.83 -1.22
N MET A 305 16.60 25.91 -1.06
CA MET A 305 16.17 27.27 -1.39
C MET A 305 15.78 27.41 -2.87
N TRP A 306 16.64 26.98 -3.80
CA TRP A 306 16.33 27.06 -5.23
C TRP A 306 15.13 26.22 -5.65
N MET A 307 14.92 25.06 -5.01
CA MET A 307 13.71 24.26 -5.23
C MET A 307 12.44 25.02 -4.81
N ASN A 308 12.49 25.76 -3.69
CA ASN A 308 11.36 26.55 -3.22
C ASN A 308 11.11 27.79 -4.08
N GLU A 309 12.15 28.38 -4.66
CA GLU A 309 12.07 29.49 -5.62
C GLU A 309 11.60 29.05 -7.02
N GLY A 310 11.39 27.75 -7.26
CA GLY A 310 10.98 27.22 -8.56
C GLY A 310 12.10 27.14 -9.59
N LYS A 311 13.37 27.33 -9.19
CA LYS A 311 14.58 27.26 -10.02
C LYS A 311 14.99 25.81 -10.31
N TYR A 312 14.07 25.04 -10.90
CA TYR A 312 14.24 23.59 -11.10
C TYR A 312 15.33 23.24 -12.10
N LYS A 313 15.62 24.12 -13.06
CA LYS A 313 16.64 23.88 -14.09
C LYS A 313 18.04 23.96 -13.48
N GLU A 314 18.27 24.98 -12.65
CA GLU A 314 19.52 25.24 -11.94
C GLU A 314 19.81 24.11 -10.94
N VAL A 315 18.81 23.71 -10.14
CA VAL A 315 18.92 22.55 -9.23
C VAL A 315 19.33 21.31 -10.00
N LYS A 316 18.70 21.05 -11.16
CA LYS A 316 19.00 19.89 -11.99
C LYS A 316 20.46 19.90 -12.46
N GLU A 317 20.94 21.02 -13.01
CA GLU A 317 22.31 21.15 -13.53
C GLU A 317 23.37 20.97 -12.44
N ILE A 318 23.14 21.53 -11.25
CA ILE A 318 24.05 21.40 -10.12
C ILE A 318 24.08 19.97 -9.59
N CYS A 319 22.91 19.34 -9.42
CA CYS A 319 22.85 17.93 -9.02
C CYS A 319 23.56 17.02 -10.03
N GLU A 320 23.47 17.26 -11.34
CA GLU A 320 24.21 16.48 -12.35
C GLU A 320 25.74 16.57 -12.16
N ARG A 321 26.25 17.75 -11.80
CA ARG A 321 27.68 17.93 -11.52
C ARG A 321 28.10 17.22 -10.25
N LEU A 322 27.28 17.31 -9.20
CA LEU A 322 27.55 16.66 -7.91
C LEU A 322 27.52 15.13 -8.03
N LEU A 323 26.54 14.58 -8.75
CA LEU A 323 26.41 13.13 -8.99
C LEU A 323 27.52 12.56 -9.89
N LYS A 324 28.27 13.38 -10.63
CA LYS A 324 29.49 12.91 -11.31
C LYS A 324 30.63 12.61 -10.33
N ARG A 325 30.65 13.28 -9.16
CA ARG A 325 31.69 13.13 -8.14
C ARG A 325 31.29 12.13 -7.07
N ASP A 326 30.04 12.18 -6.63
CA ASP A 326 29.44 11.24 -5.70
C ASP A 326 28.17 10.63 -6.31
N PRO A 327 28.31 9.61 -7.17
CA PRO A 327 27.17 9.02 -7.87
C PRO A 327 26.12 8.47 -6.94
N ASP A 328 26.49 7.97 -5.75
CA ASP A 328 25.63 7.21 -4.84
C ASP A 328 24.95 8.09 -3.76
N ASN A 329 25.17 9.40 -3.76
CA ASN A 329 24.51 10.30 -2.81
C ASN A 329 22.98 10.31 -2.99
N SER A 330 22.29 9.66 -2.07
CA SER A 330 20.83 9.48 -2.10
C SER A 330 20.04 10.78 -1.99
N VAL A 331 20.54 11.77 -1.23
CA VAL A 331 19.87 13.06 -1.04
C VAL A 331 19.95 13.87 -2.33
N ILE A 332 21.13 13.96 -2.94
CA ILE A 332 21.31 14.68 -4.21
C ILE A 332 20.52 14.02 -5.35
N ARG A 333 20.50 12.67 -5.42
CA ARG A 333 19.63 11.94 -6.37
C ARG A 333 18.15 12.31 -6.18
N LEU A 334 17.70 12.47 -4.93
CA LEU A 334 16.32 12.81 -4.63
C LEU A 334 15.99 14.27 -4.99
N PHE A 335 16.91 15.22 -4.78
CA PHE A 335 16.78 16.59 -5.28
C PHE A 335 16.70 16.64 -6.80
N TYR A 336 17.62 15.96 -7.48
CA TYR A 336 17.63 15.84 -8.94
C TYR A 336 16.30 15.30 -9.48
N ALA A 337 15.83 14.18 -8.92
CA ALA A 337 14.60 13.53 -9.37
C ALA A 337 13.37 14.40 -9.13
N LYS A 338 13.25 15.07 -7.98
CA LYS A 338 12.14 15.99 -7.70
C LYS A 338 12.16 17.23 -8.61
N ALA A 339 13.33 17.82 -8.86
CA ALA A 339 13.45 18.94 -9.79
C ALA A 339 12.98 18.56 -11.21
N GLN A 340 13.28 17.32 -11.65
CA GLN A 340 12.78 16.81 -12.92
C GLN A 340 11.26 16.59 -12.95
N ASP A 341 10.69 16.03 -11.88
CA ASP A 341 9.24 15.82 -11.78
C ASP A 341 8.50 17.17 -11.84
N GLN A 342 8.96 18.18 -11.08
CA GLN A 342 8.37 19.51 -11.08
C GLN A 342 8.56 20.25 -12.41
N GLY A 343 9.74 20.16 -13.01
CA GLY A 343 10.01 20.76 -14.32
C GLY A 343 9.12 20.19 -15.43
N LYS A 344 8.79 18.89 -15.39
CA LYS A 344 7.82 18.28 -16.33
C LYS A 344 6.40 18.77 -16.08
N LEU A 345 5.99 18.86 -14.82
CA LEU A 345 4.67 19.34 -14.44
C LEU A 345 4.45 20.79 -14.92
N ASN A 346 5.43 21.67 -14.68
CA ASN A 346 5.35 23.06 -15.15
C ASN A 346 5.23 23.15 -16.68
N LYS A 347 5.99 22.34 -17.43
CA LYS A 347 5.85 22.28 -18.89
C LYS A 347 4.47 21.81 -19.33
N ALA A 348 3.90 20.81 -18.66
CA ALA A 348 2.56 20.32 -18.96
C ALA A 348 1.50 21.39 -18.65
N ILE A 349 1.62 22.09 -17.52
CA ILE A 349 0.73 23.21 -17.15
C ILE A 349 0.83 24.34 -18.18
N LEU A 350 2.04 24.70 -18.61
CA LEU A 350 2.23 25.71 -19.65
C LEU A 350 1.59 25.29 -20.98
N ALA A 351 1.82 24.06 -21.44
CA ALA A 351 1.19 23.55 -22.67
C ALA A 351 -0.34 23.53 -22.58
N ILE A 352 -0.90 23.19 -21.42
CA ILE A 352 -2.34 23.26 -21.17
C ILE A 352 -2.82 24.72 -21.20
N LYS A 353 -2.10 25.63 -20.55
CA LYS A 353 -2.42 27.06 -20.55
C LYS A 353 -2.39 27.60 -21.98
N ASP A 354 -1.38 27.26 -22.76
CA ASP A 354 -1.21 27.64 -24.17
C ASP A 354 -2.42 27.15 -25.01
N LEU A 355 -2.82 25.89 -24.85
CA LEU A 355 -4.03 25.31 -25.49
C LEU A 355 -5.32 26.08 -25.15
N PHE A 356 -5.42 26.63 -23.94
CA PHE A 356 -6.59 27.39 -23.49
C PHE A 356 -6.48 28.90 -23.73
N THR A 357 -5.30 29.42 -24.10
CA THR A 357 -5.10 30.83 -24.50
C THR A 357 -5.12 31.07 -26.01
N GLU A 358 -4.96 30.03 -26.84
CA GLU A 358 -5.14 30.13 -28.30
C GLU A 358 -6.58 30.47 -28.74
N GLY A 359 -7.54 30.49 -27.80
CA GLY A 359 -8.92 30.96 -28.03
C GLY A 359 -9.11 32.47 -28.17
N ASP A 360 -8.06 33.29 -28.06
CA ASP A 360 -8.16 34.76 -28.00
C ASP A 360 -7.28 35.51 -29.04
N LEU A 361 -6.90 34.85 -30.14
CA LEU A 361 -6.07 35.44 -31.22
C LEU A 361 -6.83 35.64 -32.55
N SER A 362 -8.16 35.68 -32.54
CA SER A 362 -8.96 36.02 -33.73
C SER A 362 -9.05 37.52 -34.03
N GLU A 363 -8.50 38.41 -33.20
CA GLU A 363 -8.63 39.88 -33.39
C GLU A 363 -7.39 40.61 -33.92
N ARG A 364 -6.30 39.93 -34.25
CA ARG A 364 -5.15 40.57 -34.94
C ARG A 364 -4.75 39.81 -36.18
N LYS A 365 -5.48 40.04 -37.27
CA LYS A 365 -4.97 40.21 -38.64
C LYS A 365 -6.13 40.43 -39.62
N SER A 366 -6.80 41.59 -39.51
CA SER A 366 -7.32 42.22 -40.73
C SER A 366 -6.14 42.93 -41.39
N ILE A 367 -5.43 42.19 -42.23
CA ILE A 367 -4.44 42.70 -43.21
C ILE A 367 -5.17 43.28 -44.44
N PHE A 368 -6.49 43.50 -44.37
CA PHE A 368 -7.25 44.20 -45.41
C PHE A 368 -7.28 45.71 -45.13
N GLU A 369 -6.12 46.35 -45.22
CA GLU A 369 -6.04 47.72 -45.71
C GLU A 369 -5.03 47.82 -46.86
N LYS A 370 -5.57 48.24 -48.01
CA LYS A 370 -4.94 48.75 -49.23
C LYS A 370 -4.31 47.75 -50.20
N LYS A 371 -5.07 47.43 -51.26
CA LYS A 371 -4.73 47.82 -52.64
C LYS A 371 -5.95 47.82 -53.56
N ALA A 372 -6.07 48.93 -54.31
CA ALA A 372 -7.05 49.34 -55.33
C ALA A 372 -8.44 49.73 -54.82
#